data_AF-A0A9X1X8S2-F1
#
_entry.id   AF-A0A9X1X8S2-F1
#
_cell.length_a   1.000
_cell.length_b   1.000
_cell.length_c   1.000
_cell.angle_alpha   90.00
_cell.angle_beta   90.00
_cell.angle_gamma   90.00
#
_symmetry.space_group_name_H-M   'P 1'
#
loop_
_entity.id
_entity.type
_entity.pdbx_description
1 polymer ?
#
loop_
_entity_poly.entity_id
_entity_poly.type
_entity_poly.pdbx_seq_one_letter_code
_entity_poly.pdbx_strand_id
1 'polypeptide(L)'
;MKKTWIPCLFCFLLFALSACAQNEAQGSSSQNIDYDATKKMLVDILKTDDGKKAIKDVLSDEKMKEQLLLDQALIKQTIEKELLSPKGEQFWKQAFKDPKFAAAYAKSMKPEHEKLMKGLMKDPAYQQQIMNIMKDPKMGQELLDLANSPQYRKEVKKVMMETFDSPIVRAQIAQMLQKAAHDEIDQAASKKGQQGGGQQQGQQQGGGGGGGGQ
;
A
#
# COMPACT_ATOMS: atom_id res chain seq x y z
N MET A 1 57.58 -65.83 77.94
CA MET A 1 57.23 -64.45 78.35
C MET A 1 56.71 -63.69 77.13
N LYS A 2 55.51 -63.10 77.26
CA LYS A 2 54.96 -61.98 76.47
C LYS A 2 54.09 -62.33 75.23
N LYS A 3 52.79 -62.51 75.54
CA LYS A 3 51.63 -61.86 74.90
C LYS A 3 51.17 -62.35 73.50
N THR A 4 50.67 -63.57 73.43
CA THR A 4 49.80 -64.08 72.35
C THR A 4 48.29 -63.87 72.62
N TRP A 5 47.94 -63.05 73.62
CA TRP A 5 46.55 -62.77 74.05
C TRP A 5 46.06 -61.39 73.56
N ILE A 6 46.31 -61.08 72.29
CA ILE A 6 45.82 -59.88 71.59
C ILE A 6 44.99 -60.24 70.33
N PRO A 7 45.24 -61.32 69.56
CA PRO A 7 44.42 -61.62 68.39
C PRO A 7 43.07 -62.27 68.72
N CYS A 8 42.91 -62.93 69.89
CA CYS A 8 41.61 -63.47 70.33
C CYS A 8 40.62 -62.39 70.78
N LEU A 9 41.11 -61.26 71.31
CA LEU A 9 40.23 -60.18 71.82
C LEU A 9 39.66 -59.32 70.69
N PHE A 10 40.35 -59.25 69.55
CA PHE A 10 39.91 -58.54 68.35
C PHE A 10 38.85 -59.34 67.54
N CYS A 11 38.93 -60.68 67.54
CA CYS A 11 37.90 -61.53 66.94
C CYS A 11 36.57 -61.54 67.72
N PHE A 12 36.61 -61.36 69.04
CA PHE A 12 35.39 -61.29 69.87
C PHE A 12 34.65 -59.94 69.71
N LEU A 13 35.37 -58.86 69.40
CA LEU A 13 34.78 -57.52 69.21
C LEU A 13 34.03 -57.38 67.87
N LEU A 14 34.38 -58.18 66.85
CA LEU A 14 33.71 -58.19 65.54
C LEU A 14 32.39 -58.97 65.55
N PHE A 15 32.21 -59.94 66.45
CA PHE A 15 30.96 -60.70 66.61
C PHE A 15 29.90 -59.97 67.44
N ALA A 16 30.28 -58.98 68.25
CA ALA A 16 29.35 -58.25 69.11
C ALA A 16 28.58 -57.11 68.39
N LEU A 17 29.01 -56.69 67.19
CA LEU A 17 28.37 -55.63 66.41
C LEU A 17 27.26 -56.13 65.46
N SER A 18 27.15 -57.44 65.24
CA SER A 18 26.08 -58.05 64.41
C SER A 18 24.86 -58.51 65.22
N ALA A 19 24.83 -58.27 66.54
CA ALA A 19 23.75 -58.69 67.43
C ALA A 19 22.68 -57.62 67.72
N CYS A 20 22.80 -56.41 67.16
CA CYS A 20 21.78 -55.35 67.24
C CYS A 20 21.20 -55.03 65.86
N ALA A 21 20.70 -56.04 65.15
CA ALA A 21 19.75 -55.87 64.05
C ALA A 21 19.01 -57.19 63.80
N GLN A 22 18.12 -57.56 64.72
CA GLN A 22 17.12 -58.59 64.50
C GLN A 22 15.76 -58.02 64.86
N ASN A 23 15.15 -57.32 63.90
CA ASN A 23 13.74 -57.52 63.64
C ASN A 23 13.43 -57.23 62.16
N GLU A 24 12.66 -58.12 61.57
CA GLU A 24 12.14 -58.11 60.20
C GLU A 24 13.07 -58.66 59.11
N ALA A 25 13.10 -59.99 59.07
CA ALA A 25 13.37 -60.76 57.87
C ALA A 25 12.19 -60.63 56.88
N GLN A 26 12.38 -59.99 55.73
CA GLN A 26 11.70 -60.38 54.48
C GLN A 26 12.41 -59.86 53.23
N GLY A 27 12.81 -60.77 52.35
CA GLY A 27 12.73 -60.57 50.90
C GLY A 27 13.84 -59.76 50.23
N SER A 28 14.87 -60.47 49.76
CA SER A 28 15.73 -60.00 48.68
C SER A 28 14.95 -60.02 47.35
N SER A 29 14.28 -58.92 46.97
CA SER A 29 13.83 -58.61 45.58
C SER A 29 13.10 -57.25 45.43
N SER A 30 13.47 -56.22 46.20
CA SER A 30 12.62 -55.02 46.38
C SER A 30 13.06 -53.76 45.64
N GLN A 31 14.10 -53.79 44.79
CA GLN A 31 14.63 -52.53 44.22
C GLN A 31 13.94 -52.04 42.92
N ASN A 32 13.30 -52.92 42.15
CA ASN A 32 12.54 -52.53 40.94
C ASN A 32 11.04 -52.30 41.21
N ILE A 33 10.45 -53.03 42.17
CA ILE A 33 9.03 -52.87 42.54
C ILE A 33 8.78 -51.51 43.20
N ASP A 34 9.76 -51.01 43.95
CA ASP A 34 9.67 -49.72 44.63
C ASP A 34 9.78 -48.54 43.66
N TYR A 35 10.56 -48.68 42.58
CA TYR A 35 10.71 -47.61 41.58
C TYR A 35 9.44 -47.43 40.74
N ASP A 36 8.82 -48.53 40.30
CA ASP A 36 7.56 -48.48 39.55
C ASP A 36 6.39 -48.04 40.43
N ALA A 37 6.34 -48.48 41.69
CA ALA A 37 5.37 -47.99 42.67
C ALA A 37 5.55 -46.49 42.97
N THR A 38 6.78 -46.04 43.21
CA THR A 38 7.11 -44.63 43.45
C THR A 38 6.81 -43.76 42.23
N LYS A 39 7.10 -44.24 41.02
CA LYS A 39 6.76 -43.56 39.77
C LYS A 39 5.25 -43.42 39.59
N LYS A 40 4.49 -44.49 39.87
CA LYS A 40 3.02 -44.46 39.80
C LYS A 40 2.44 -43.49 40.83
N MET A 41 2.95 -43.51 42.05
CA MET A 41 2.59 -42.56 43.10
C MET A 41 2.89 -41.11 42.70
N LEU A 42 4.07 -40.82 42.11
CA LEU A 42 4.42 -39.48 41.64
C LEU A 42 3.52 -39.02 40.49
N VAL A 43 3.24 -39.90 39.53
CA VAL A 43 2.32 -39.60 38.41
C VAL A 43 0.91 -39.34 38.93
N ASP A 44 0.46 -40.08 39.95
CA ASP A 44 -0.85 -39.90 40.56
C ASP A 44 -0.90 -38.57 41.35
N ILE A 45 0.15 -38.20 42.10
CA ILE A 45 0.29 -36.89 42.76
C ILE A 45 0.27 -35.73 41.75
N LEU A 46 0.92 -35.89 40.59
CA LEU A 46 0.87 -34.85 39.54
C LEU A 46 -0.52 -34.73 38.90
N LYS A 47 -1.31 -35.81 38.92
CA LYS A 47 -2.67 -35.84 38.37
C LYS A 47 -3.75 -35.42 39.36
N THR A 48 -3.47 -35.45 40.67
CA THR A 48 -4.41 -34.96 41.68
C THR A 48 -4.67 -33.46 41.53
N ASP A 49 -5.79 -33.01 42.08
CA ASP A 49 -6.17 -31.60 42.03
C ASP A 49 -5.16 -30.72 42.77
N ASP A 50 -4.54 -31.23 43.84
CA ASP A 50 -3.47 -30.55 44.55
C ASP A 50 -2.20 -30.42 43.71
N GLY A 51 -1.81 -31.45 42.96
CA GLY A 51 -0.67 -31.37 42.02
C GLY A 51 -0.91 -30.38 40.88
N LYS A 52 -2.10 -30.40 40.28
CA LYS A 52 -2.49 -29.41 39.25
C LYS A 52 -2.54 -28.00 39.81
N LYS A 53 -3.04 -27.82 41.04
CA LYS A 53 -3.10 -26.54 41.72
C LYS A 53 -1.71 -26.00 42.04
N ALA A 54 -0.82 -26.83 42.58
CA ALA A 54 0.57 -26.46 42.83
C ALA A 54 1.30 -26.04 41.55
N ILE A 55 1.12 -26.77 40.44
CA ILE A 55 1.69 -26.38 39.14
C ILE A 55 1.07 -25.06 38.66
N LYS A 56 -0.24 -24.88 38.79
CA LYS A 56 -0.92 -23.63 38.40
C LYS A 56 -0.43 -22.44 39.24
N ASP A 57 -0.20 -22.63 40.53
CA ASP A 57 0.27 -21.58 41.44
C ASP A 57 1.72 -21.18 41.08
N VAL A 58 2.57 -22.17 40.78
CA VAL A 58 3.94 -21.94 40.29
C VAL A 58 3.94 -21.27 38.91
N LEU A 59 3.09 -21.69 37.98
CA LEU A 59 2.93 -21.06 36.66
C LEU A 59 2.26 -19.69 36.72
N SER A 60 1.60 -19.36 37.84
CA SER A 60 1.01 -18.05 38.05
C SER A 60 2.03 -17.03 38.55
N ASP A 61 3.19 -17.48 39.04
CA ASP A 61 4.32 -16.62 39.39
C ASP A 61 4.90 -15.98 38.12
N GLU A 62 4.99 -14.64 38.12
CA GLU A 62 5.51 -13.85 37.01
C GLU A 62 6.94 -14.26 36.61
N LYS A 63 7.80 -14.61 37.58
CA LYS A 63 9.19 -15.05 37.28
C LYS A 63 9.21 -16.39 36.56
N MET A 64 8.28 -17.28 36.88
CA MET A 64 8.15 -18.57 36.21
C MET A 64 7.51 -18.43 34.82
N LYS A 65 6.56 -17.50 34.63
CA LYS A 65 6.01 -17.20 33.29
C LYS A 65 7.07 -16.65 32.36
N GLU A 66 7.90 -15.71 32.82
CA GLU A 66 9.01 -15.17 32.05
C GLU A 66 10.03 -16.26 31.68
N GLN A 67 10.32 -17.17 32.60
CA GLN A 67 11.18 -18.33 32.34
C GLN A 67 10.51 -19.42 31.48
N LEU A 68 9.19 -19.50 31.39
CA LEU A 68 8.51 -20.48 30.52
C LEU A 68 8.46 -20.03 29.05
N LEU A 69 8.59 -18.73 28.78
CA LEU A 69 8.66 -18.14 27.42
C LEU A 69 10.01 -18.40 26.71
N LEU A 70 10.58 -19.57 26.95
CA LEU A 70 12.00 -19.89 26.81
C LEU A 70 12.42 -20.20 25.37
N ASP A 71 11.47 -20.54 24.49
CA ASP A 71 11.75 -20.81 23.08
C ASP A 71 11.31 -19.64 22.18
N GLN A 72 12.22 -18.67 22.05
CA GLN A 72 12.10 -17.55 21.12
C GLN A 72 11.85 -18.01 19.67
N ALA A 73 12.40 -19.15 19.24
CA ALA A 73 12.22 -19.66 17.89
C ALA A 73 10.80 -20.19 17.70
N LEU A 74 10.27 -20.95 18.67
CA LEU A 74 8.87 -21.39 18.67
C LEU A 74 7.89 -20.21 18.74
N ILE A 75 8.17 -19.21 19.58
CA ILE A 75 7.33 -18.00 19.68
C ILE A 75 7.32 -17.25 18.35
N LYS A 76 8.50 -16.99 17.77
CA LYS A 76 8.61 -16.31 16.47
C LYS A 76 7.89 -17.08 15.38
N GLN A 77 8.11 -18.40 15.29
CA GLN A 77 7.46 -19.26 14.30
C GLN A 77 5.94 -19.28 14.49
N THR A 78 5.45 -19.29 15.73
CA THR A 78 4.02 -19.27 16.02
C THR A 78 3.41 -17.92 15.65
N ILE A 79 4.07 -16.81 15.98
CA ILE A 79 3.62 -15.46 15.60
C ILE A 79 3.60 -15.32 14.07
N GLU A 80 4.67 -15.71 13.38
CA GLU A 80 4.73 -15.68 11.92
C GLU A 80 3.63 -16.55 11.30
N LYS A 81 3.46 -17.77 11.79
CA LYS A 81 2.43 -18.69 11.29
C LYS A 81 1.03 -18.14 11.51
N GLU A 82 0.71 -17.63 12.70
CA GLU A 82 -0.62 -17.09 12.99
C GLU A 82 -0.88 -15.79 12.22
N LEU A 83 0.08 -14.86 12.15
CA LEU A 83 -0.07 -13.61 11.41
C LEU A 83 -0.15 -13.79 9.90
N LEU A 84 0.58 -14.76 9.33
CA LEU A 84 0.56 -15.09 7.90
C LEU A 84 -0.55 -16.08 7.53
N SER A 85 -1.27 -16.63 8.51
CA SER A 85 -2.39 -17.54 8.24
C SER A 85 -3.64 -16.80 7.74
N PRO A 86 -4.62 -17.53 7.18
CA PRO A 86 -5.95 -16.97 6.91
C PRO A 86 -6.64 -16.36 8.16
N LYS A 87 -6.32 -16.85 9.36
CA LYS A 87 -6.82 -16.26 10.62
C LYS A 87 -6.18 -14.90 10.89
N GLY A 88 -4.89 -14.75 10.60
CA GLY A 88 -4.18 -13.48 10.66
C GLY A 88 -4.76 -12.46 9.67
N GLU A 89 -5.03 -12.87 8.44
CA GLU A 89 -5.70 -12.02 7.45
C GLU A 89 -7.09 -11.56 7.95
N GLN A 90 -7.89 -12.49 8.50
CA GLN A 90 -9.18 -12.15 9.09
C GLN A 90 -9.04 -11.20 10.29
N PHE A 91 -8.04 -11.41 11.16
CA PHE A 91 -7.75 -10.52 12.26
C PHE A 91 -7.49 -9.10 11.77
N TRP A 92 -6.61 -8.92 10.78
CA TRP A 92 -6.34 -7.60 10.21
C TRP A 92 -7.60 -6.97 9.58
N LYS A 93 -8.37 -7.74 8.82
CA LYS A 93 -9.64 -7.26 8.23
C LYS A 93 -10.64 -6.78 9.29
N GLN A 94 -10.70 -7.43 10.46
CA GLN A 94 -11.58 -6.98 11.55
C GLN A 94 -10.97 -5.81 12.32
N ALA A 95 -9.67 -5.83 12.58
CA ALA A 95 -8.96 -4.76 13.28
C ALA A 95 -9.09 -3.42 12.50
N PHE A 96 -8.95 -3.44 11.17
CA PHE A 96 -9.13 -2.24 10.34
C PHE A 96 -10.56 -1.71 10.28
N LYS A 97 -11.57 -2.46 10.74
CA LYS A 97 -12.93 -1.93 10.89
C LYS A 97 -13.11 -1.10 12.15
N ASP A 98 -12.24 -1.24 13.14
CA ASP A 98 -12.25 -0.35 14.31
C ASP A 98 -11.63 1.01 13.92
N PRO A 99 -12.40 2.10 13.97
CA PRO A 99 -11.90 3.43 13.63
C PRO A 99 -10.73 3.89 14.51
N LYS A 100 -10.68 3.46 15.78
CA LYS A 100 -9.58 3.84 16.68
C LYS A 100 -8.28 3.16 16.25
N PHE A 101 -8.36 1.88 15.95
CA PHE A 101 -7.22 1.11 15.43
C PHE A 101 -6.75 1.67 14.08
N ALA A 102 -7.67 1.85 13.13
CA ALA A 102 -7.36 2.39 11.81
C ALA A 102 -6.75 3.79 11.89
N ALA A 103 -7.26 4.66 12.76
CA ALA A 103 -6.71 6.00 12.96
C ALA A 103 -5.32 5.97 13.59
N ALA A 104 -5.08 5.12 14.59
CA ALA A 104 -3.76 4.96 15.18
C ALA A 104 -2.73 4.44 14.16
N TYR A 105 -3.12 3.42 13.39
CA TYR A 105 -2.30 2.85 12.32
C TYR A 105 -1.99 3.86 11.21
N ALA A 106 -3.00 4.59 10.73
CA ALA A 106 -2.81 5.63 9.73
C ALA A 106 -1.91 6.76 10.23
N LYS A 107 -2.05 7.17 11.50
CA LYS A 107 -1.17 8.18 12.12
C LYS A 107 0.27 7.69 12.18
N SER A 108 0.52 6.44 12.57
CA SER A 108 1.89 5.89 12.60
C SER A 108 2.52 5.78 11.21
N MET A 109 1.72 5.50 10.18
CA MET A 109 2.22 5.41 8.80
C MET A 109 2.37 6.75 8.09
N LYS A 110 1.79 7.84 8.62
CA LYS A 110 1.73 9.13 7.93
C LYS A 110 3.08 9.61 7.34
N PRO A 111 4.21 9.59 8.08
CA PRO A 111 5.48 10.12 7.55
C PRO A 111 5.98 9.33 6.33
N GLU A 112 6.00 8.00 6.42
CA GLU A 112 6.46 7.13 5.33
C GLU A 112 5.46 7.13 4.16
N HIS A 113 4.16 7.22 4.46
CA HIS A 113 3.12 7.31 3.44
C HIS A 113 3.22 8.64 2.66
N GLU A 114 3.47 9.76 3.34
CA GLU A 114 3.70 11.05 2.68
C GLU A 114 4.95 11.02 1.80
N LYS A 115 6.04 10.41 2.29
CA LYS A 115 7.27 10.23 1.54
C LYS A 115 7.06 9.36 0.30
N LEU A 116 6.32 8.27 0.44
CA LEU A 116 5.92 7.40 -0.68
C LEU A 116 5.12 8.19 -1.72
N MET A 117 4.08 8.93 -1.30
CA MET A 117 3.26 9.71 -2.21
C MET A 117 4.05 10.80 -2.93
N LYS A 118 4.96 11.49 -2.23
CA LYS A 118 5.89 12.45 -2.83
C LYS A 118 6.86 11.80 -3.83
N GLY A 119 7.30 10.58 -3.55
CA GLY A 119 8.10 9.78 -4.48
C GLY A 119 7.32 9.40 -5.73
N LEU A 120 6.11 8.86 -5.56
CA LEU A 120 5.22 8.45 -6.65
C LEU A 120 4.83 9.63 -7.55
N MET A 121 4.64 10.83 -7.02
CA MET A 121 4.40 12.02 -7.85
C MET A 121 5.52 12.33 -8.86
N LYS A 122 6.73 11.79 -8.66
CA LYS A 122 7.86 11.92 -9.59
C LYS A 122 7.98 10.70 -10.53
N ASP A 123 7.22 9.65 -10.28
CA ASP A 123 7.22 8.44 -11.08
C ASP A 123 6.36 8.63 -12.35
N PRO A 124 6.89 8.36 -13.56
CA PRO A 124 6.15 8.56 -14.81
C PRO A 124 4.86 7.74 -14.91
N ALA A 125 4.83 6.52 -14.38
CA ALA A 125 3.64 5.67 -14.45
C ALA A 125 2.52 6.19 -13.54
N TYR A 126 2.88 6.68 -12.34
CA TYR A 126 1.92 7.32 -11.45
C TYR A 126 1.45 8.68 -11.99
N GLN A 127 2.35 9.48 -12.59
CA GLN A 127 1.98 10.72 -13.28
C GLN A 127 0.98 10.46 -14.41
N GLN A 128 1.18 9.40 -15.20
CA GLN A 128 0.24 9.02 -16.25
C GLN A 128 -1.14 8.69 -15.69
N GLN A 129 -1.20 7.99 -14.55
CA GLN A 129 -2.48 7.71 -13.87
C GLN A 129 -3.15 9.00 -13.38
N ILE A 130 -2.40 9.93 -12.78
CA ILE A 130 -2.93 11.25 -12.40
C ILE A 130 -3.44 11.99 -13.63
N MET A 131 -2.72 11.98 -14.75
CA MET A 131 -3.14 12.64 -15.97
C MET A 131 -4.44 12.07 -16.54
N ASN A 132 -4.65 10.75 -16.39
CA ASN A 132 -5.91 10.13 -16.76
C ASN A 132 -7.06 10.58 -15.84
N ILE A 133 -6.80 10.76 -14.53
CA ILE A 133 -7.77 11.34 -13.59
C ILE A 133 -8.12 12.79 -13.98
N MET A 134 -7.13 13.60 -14.38
CA MET A 134 -7.39 14.99 -14.83
C MET A 134 -8.21 15.08 -16.11
N LYS A 135 -8.20 14.03 -16.94
CA LYS A 135 -9.03 13.93 -18.16
C LYS A 135 -10.47 13.50 -17.88
N ASP A 136 -10.84 13.28 -16.62
CA ASP A 136 -12.22 12.99 -16.27
C ASP A 136 -13.14 14.16 -16.69
N PRO A 137 -14.30 13.89 -17.31
CA PRO A 137 -15.22 14.94 -17.76
C PRO A 137 -15.65 15.93 -16.67
N LYS A 138 -15.71 15.51 -15.40
CA LYS A 138 -16.02 16.43 -14.29
C LYS A 138 -14.92 17.45 -14.07
N MET A 139 -13.66 17.04 -14.17
CA MET A 139 -12.52 17.97 -14.11
C MET A 139 -12.50 18.90 -15.32
N GLY A 140 -12.88 18.39 -16.50
CA GLY A 140 -13.09 19.21 -17.68
C GLY A 140 -14.14 20.31 -17.47
N GLN A 141 -15.26 19.98 -16.80
CA GLN A 141 -16.30 20.96 -16.49
C GLN A 141 -15.83 22.03 -15.51
N GLU A 142 -15.14 21.65 -14.43
CA GLU A 142 -14.57 22.64 -13.50
C GLU A 142 -13.54 23.56 -14.19
N LEU A 143 -12.74 23.00 -15.11
CA LEU A 143 -11.80 23.79 -15.90
C LEU A 143 -12.53 24.76 -16.84
N LEU A 144 -13.65 24.35 -17.45
CA LEU A 144 -14.49 25.22 -18.28
C LEU A 144 -15.16 26.32 -17.46
N ASP A 145 -15.61 26.01 -16.24
CA ASP A 145 -16.19 27.00 -15.34
C ASP A 145 -15.13 28.02 -14.90
N LEU A 146 -13.90 27.56 -14.63
CA LEU A 146 -12.75 28.43 -14.36
C LEU A 146 -12.38 29.28 -15.58
N ALA A 147 -12.39 28.72 -16.78
CA ALA A 147 -12.14 29.47 -18.01
C ALA A 147 -13.23 30.53 -18.28
N ASN A 148 -14.45 30.27 -17.83
CA ASN A 148 -15.55 31.23 -17.90
C ASN A 148 -15.54 32.25 -16.75
N SER A 149 -14.66 32.10 -15.77
CA SER A 149 -14.56 33.04 -14.65
C SER A 149 -14.23 34.46 -15.13
N PRO A 150 -14.75 35.51 -14.46
CA PRO A 150 -14.42 36.89 -14.80
C PRO A 150 -12.92 37.19 -14.79
N GLN A 151 -12.16 36.53 -13.91
CA GLN A 151 -10.71 36.68 -13.80
C GLN A 151 -10.02 36.14 -15.05
N TYR A 152 -10.35 34.93 -15.48
CA TYR A 152 -9.76 34.35 -16.68
C TYR A 152 -10.19 35.11 -17.94
N ARG A 153 -11.46 35.52 -18.03
CA ARG A 153 -11.96 36.36 -19.13
C ARG A 153 -11.21 37.69 -19.25
N LYS A 154 -10.74 38.28 -18.15
CA LYS A 154 -9.92 39.50 -18.16
C LYS A 154 -8.57 39.25 -18.82
N GLU A 155 -7.89 38.16 -18.47
CA GLU A 155 -6.62 37.78 -19.10
C GLU A 155 -6.81 37.40 -20.57
N VAL A 156 -7.87 36.66 -20.91
CA VAL A 156 -8.22 36.36 -22.31
C VAL A 156 -8.47 37.64 -23.09
N LYS A 157 -9.21 38.60 -22.53
CA LYS A 157 -9.44 39.91 -23.18
C LYS A 157 -8.12 40.65 -23.39
N LYS A 158 -7.22 40.64 -22.41
CA LYS A 158 -5.89 41.27 -22.54
C LYS A 158 -5.08 40.64 -23.67
N VAL A 159 -4.96 39.31 -23.70
CA VAL A 159 -4.26 38.58 -24.77
C VAL A 159 -4.91 38.85 -26.13
N MET A 160 -6.23 38.94 -26.19
CA MET A 160 -6.95 39.25 -27.43
C MET A 160 -6.66 40.67 -27.92
N MET A 161 -6.61 41.66 -27.03
CA MET A 161 -6.24 43.03 -27.38
C MET A 161 -4.77 43.11 -27.83
N GLU A 162 -3.85 42.44 -27.13
CA GLU A 162 -2.44 42.33 -27.54
C GLU A 162 -2.28 41.65 -28.91
N THR A 163 -3.12 40.64 -29.18
CA THR A 163 -3.15 39.95 -30.48
C THR A 163 -3.64 40.90 -31.57
N PHE A 164 -4.68 41.70 -31.32
CA PHE A 164 -5.13 42.73 -32.27
C PHE A 164 -4.11 43.85 -32.49
N ASP A 165 -3.27 44.10 -31.49
CA ASP A 165 -2.20 45.09 -31.61
C ASP A 165 -0.97 44.56 -32.37
N SER A 166 -0.88 43.25 -32.58
CA SER A 166 0.18 42.63 -33.37
C SER A 166 0.20 43.15 -34.81
N PRO A 167 1.36 43.62 -35.33
CA PRO A 167 1.47 44.13 -36.70
C PRO A 167 1.00 43.14 -37.77
N ILE A 168 1.23 41.84 -37.56
CA ILE A 168 0.81 40.79 -38.48
C ILE A 168 -0.71 40.69 -38.53
N VAL A 169 -1.36 40.72 -37.37
CA VAL A 169 -2.82 40.63 -37.26
C VAL A 169 -3.47 41.90 -37.80
N ARG A 170 -2.92 43.09 -37.50
CA ARG A 170 -3.39 44.36 -38.08
C ARG A 170 -3.30 44.37 -39.60
N ALA A 171 -2.20 43.87 -40.17
CA ALA A 171 -2.03 43.77 -41.62
C ALA A 171 -3.05 42.79 -42.23
N GLN A 172 -3.30 41.65 -41.59
CA GLN A 172 -4.31 40.69 -42.03
C GLN A 172 -5.73 41.26 -41.98
N ILE A 173 -6.07 42.01 -40.91
CA ILE A 173 -7.35 42.70 -40.78
C ILE A 173 -7.50 43.77 -41.86
N ALA A 174 -6.45 44.58 -42.09
CA ALA A 174 -6.46 45.59 -43.14
C ALA A 174 -6.66 44.97 -44.53
N GLN A 175 -5.98 43.86 -44.84
CA GLN A 175 -6.19 43.14 -46.09
C GLN A 175 -7.61 42.55 -46.22
N MET A 176 -8.17 42.00 -45.13
CA MET A 176 -9.56 41.52 -45.13
C MET A 176 -10.56 42.66 -45.37
N LEU A 177 -10.36 43.82 -44.74
CA LEU A 177 -11.21 44.99 -44.95
C LEU A 177 -11.11 45.52 -46.39
N GLN A 178 -9.91 45.54 -46.96
CA GLN A 178 -9.72 45.93 -48.36
C GLN A 178 -10.41 44.98 -49.35
N LYS A 179 -10.34 43.67 -49.09
CA LYS A 179 -11.04 42.66 -49.89
C LYS A 179 -12.55 42.79 -49.76
N ALA A 180 -13.08 42.91 -48.54
CA ALA A 180 -14.51 43.09 -48.32
C ALA A 180 -15.06 44.36 -48.99
N ALA A 181 -14.30 45.46 -48.93
CA ALA A 181 -14.67 46.69 -49.63
C ALA A 181 -14.64 46.54 -51.16
N HIS A 182 -13.67 45.81 -51.72
CA HIS A 182 -13.65 45.50 -53.15
C HIS A 182 -14.83 44.60 -53.55
N ASP A 183 -15.11 43.56 -52.78
CA ASP A 183 -16.23 42.64 -53.04
C ASP A 183 -17.59 43.36 -52.98
N GLU A 184 -17.78 44.31 -52.05
CA GLU A 184 -18.98 45.14 -51.99
C GLU A 184 -19.08 46.11 -53.18
N ILE A 185 -17.97 46.70 -53.63
CA ILE A 185 -17.93 47.55 -54.81
C ILE A 185 -18.22 46.75 -56.07
N ASP A 186 -17.67 45.54 -56.22
CA ASP A 186 -17.91 44.64 -57.35
C ASP A 186 -19.35 44.10 -57.35
N GLN A 187 -19.93 43.83 -56.18
CA GLN A 187 -21.36 43.51 -56.05
C GLN A 187 -22.26 44.71 -56.35
N ALA A 188 -21.88 45.93 -55.96
CA ALA A 188 -22.62 47.15 -56.27
C ALA A 188 -22.52 47.53 -57.76
N ALA A 189 -21.36 47.30 -58.39
CA ALA A 189 -21.13 47.49 -59.82
C ALA A 189 -21.91 46.44 -60.64
N SER A 190 -21.95 45.18 -60.19
CA SER A 190 -22.76 44.13 -60.79
C SER A 190 -24.27 44.39 -60.68
N LYS A 191 -24.73 45.05 -59.62
CA LYS A 191 -26.14 45.51 -59.50
C LYS A 191 -26.47 46.78 -60.28
N LYS A 192 -25.48 47.65 -60.57
CA LYS A 192 -25.67 48.84 -61.43
C LYS A 192 -25.53 48.55 -62.94
N GLY A 193 -24.93 47.43 -63.33
CA GLY A 193 -24.75 47.03 -64.73
C GLY A 193 -26.00 46.50 -65.44
N GLN A 194 -27.11 46.26 -64.73
CA GLN A 194 -28.34 45.70 -65.33
C GLN A 194 -29.43 46.75 -65.63
N GLN A 195 -29.08 48.04 -65.63
CA GLN A 195 -30.03 49.10 -65.98
C GLN A 195 -29.33 50.25 -66.73
N GLY A 196 -28.92 50.01 -67.97
CA GLY A 196 -28.53 51.09 -68.88
C GLY A 196 -27.54 50.68 -69.95
N GLY A 197 -28.03 50.39 -71.16
CA GLY A 197 -27.16 50.22 -72.32
C GLY A 197 -27.76 49.41 -73.47
N GLY A 198 -28.94 49.79 -73.96
CA GLY A 198 -29.48 49.27 -75.20
C GLY A 198 -29.78 50.39 -76.18
N GLN A 199 -28.82 50.74 -77.06
CA GLN A 199 -29.14 51.22 -78.41
C GLN A 199 -27.90 51.35 -79.32
N GLN A 200 -28.06 50.76 -80.52
CA GLN A 200 -27.47 51.11 -81.82
C GLN A 200 -25.93 51.11 -81.95
N GLN A 201 -25.35 50.48 -82.96
CA GLN A 201 -25.64 50.71 -84.38
C GLN A 201 -25.05 49.55 -85.20
N GLY A 202 -25.88 48.90 -86.02
CA GLY A 202 -25.45 47.92 -87.02
C GLY A 202 -25.86 48.41 -88.41
N GLN A 203 -24.89 48.91 -89.17
CA GLN A 203 -24.94 49.22 -90.61
C GLN A 203 -23.50 49.63 -91.00
N GLN A 204 -22.84 49.25 -92.08
CA GLN A 204 -23.11 48.42 -93.25
C GLN A 204 -21.82 48.43 -94.11
N GLN A 205 -21.57 47.34 -94.86
CA GLN A 205 -20.72 47.18 -96.05
C GLN A 205 -19.26 47.69 -96.02
N GLY A 206 -18.27 46.82 -96.25
CA GLY A 206 -17.96 46.18 -97.54
C GLY A 206 -16.50 46.58 -97.88
N GLY A 207 -15.62 45.84 -98.55
CA GLY A 207 -15.60 44.56 -99.24
C GLY A 207 -14.20 44.45 -99.89
N GLY A 208 -13.75 43.22 -100.17
CA GLY A 208 -12.57 42.90 -101.01
C GLY A 208 -11.19 43.09 -100.34
N GLY A 209 -10.20 42.23 -100.50
CA GLY A 209 -10.03 41.04 -101.33
C GLY A 209 -8.54 40.69 -101.43
N GLY A 210 -8.22 39.38 -101.56
CA GLY A 210 -6.92 38.83 -101.97
C GLY A 210 -5.87 38.69 -100.85
N GLY A 211 -5.12 37.60 -100.70
CA GLY A 211 -4.96 36.39 -101.50
C GLY A 211 -3.59 35.75 -101.17
N GLY A 212 -3.52 34.41 -101.22
CA GLY A 212 -2.29 33.60 -101.28
C GLY A 212 -1.51 33.48 -99.95
N GLY A 213 -0.96 32.35 -99.55
CA GLY A 213 -0.72 31.06 -100.20
C GLY A 213 0.44 30.38 -99.45
N GLN A 214 0.38 29.05 -99.38
CA GLN A 214 1.29 28.10 -98.70
C GLN A 214 1.06 27.88 -97.21
#